data_AF-A0A4V3CS54-F1
#
_entry.id   AF-A0A4V3CS54-F1
#
_cell.length_a   1.000
_cell.length_b   1.000
_cell.length_c   1.000
_cell.angle_alpha   90.00
_cell.angle_beta   90.00
_cell.angle_gamma   90.00
#
_symmetry.space_group_name_H-M   'P 1'
#
loop_
_entity.id
_entity.type
_entity.pdbx_description
1 polymer ?
#
loop_
_entity_poly.entity_id
_entity_poly.type
_entity_poly.pdbx_seq_one_letter_code
_entity_poly.pdbx_strand_id
1 'polypeptide(L)'
;MRYRFKNLKMSMESELHENKSSFVVFSVLRVLIVLVMINQAFNADYENVFLCLVTLVLLLVPYFVEVKFRVELPKTLEIIIMLFIFSAEILGGINEFYIKIPMWDTILHTLNGFLAAAVGFSLVYLLNRSKSNINLSPLFMAIVAFCFSMTVGVLWEFFEFTMDMFFGTDMQKDTVINVIRSVTLNPDGRNVPYVIKGITETTVNGKDLGVNGYLDIGLIDTMADLFVNFIGAITFSIFGFIYVKNRDKGSDATKRQQRNSKLVADLTPVAMADDKTFDNVPEKKKKKKNKH
;
A
#
# COMPACT_ATOMS: atom_id res chain seq x y z
N MET A 1 -5.39 28.63 16.60
CA MET A 1 -4.37 27.81 15.89
C MET A 1 -3.48 27.02 16.87
N ARG A 2 -2.83 27.64 17.86
CA ARG A 2 -1.98 26.98 18.87
C ARG A 2 -2.65 25.82 19.64
N TYR A 3 -3.92 25.94 20.02
CA TYR A 3 -4.66 24.87 20.73
C TYR A 3 -4.82 23.59 19.89
N ARG A 4 -5.09 23.72 18.58
CA ARG A 4 -5.19 22.58 17.66
C ARG A 4 -3.86 21.84 17.49
N PHE A 5 -2.75 22.58 17.38
CA PHE A 5 -1.41 21.99 17.30
C PHE A 5 -1.00 21.27 18.59
N LYS A 6 -1.32 21.85 19.75
CA LYS A 6 -1.03 21.21 21.04
C LYS A 6 -1.79 19.89 21.18
N ASN A 7 -3.07 19.86 20.81
CA ASN A 7 -3.87 18.64 20.84
C ASN A 7 -3.36 17.59 19.85
N LEU A 8 -2.99 17.99 18.63
CA LEU A 8 -2.40 17.07 17.65
C LEU A 8 -1.11 16.42 18.17
N LYS A 9 -0.21 17.23 18.75
CA LYS A 9 1.03 16.73 19.34
C LYS A 9 0.77 15.73 20.48
N MET A 10 -0.13 16.07 21.41
CA MET A 10 -0.48 15.18 22.53
C MET A 10 -1.11 13.87 22.03
N SER A 11 -1.95 13.92 20.99
CA SER A 11 -2.53 12.73 20.38
C SER A 11 -1.47 11.86 19.68
N MET A 12 -0.53 12.45 18.95
CA MET A 12 0.56 11.70 18.32
C MET A 12 1.49 11.06 19.35
N GLU A 13 1.81 11.77 20.44
CA GLU A 13 2.61 11.20 21.55
C GLU A 13 1.88 10.03 22.21
N SER A 14 0.55 10.14 22.41
CA SER A 14 -0.25 9.04 22.95
C SER A 14 -0.25 7.81 22.03
N GLU A 15 -0.52 8.01 20.74
CA GLU A 15 -0.57 6.92 19.74
C GLU A 15 0.78 6.19 19.64
N LEU A 16 1.87 6.98 19.62
CA LEU A 16 3.23 6.47 19.58
C LEU A 16 3.53 5.51 20.74
N HIS A 17 2.97 5.75 21.93
CA HIS A 17 3.20 4.92 23.11
C HIS A 17 2.19 3.77 23.28
N GLU A 18 1.11 3.74 22.51
CA GLU A 18 0.07 2.72 22.63
C GLU A 18 0.56 1.34 22.17
N ASN A 19 1.33 1.31 21.08
CA ASN A 19 1.85 0.08 20.49
C ASN A 19 3.31 -0.17 20.90
N LYS A 20 3.53 -0.85 22.04
CA LYS A 20 4.88 -1.14 22.58
C LYS A 20 5.89 -1.67 21.56
N SER A 21 5.50 -2.60 20.68
CA SER A 21 6.41 -3.15 19.66
C SER A 21 6.80 -2.12 18.61
N SER A 22 5.82 -1.35 18.12
CA SER A 22 6.05 -0.32 17.11
C SER A 22 6.88 0.82 17.67
N PHE A 23 6.59 1.22 18.92
CA PHE A 23 7.37 2.19 19.66
C PHE A 23 8.84 1.79 19.83
N VAL A 24 9.11 0.52 20.12
CA VAL A 24 10.48 -0.01 20.24
C VAL A 24 11.19 0.09 18.89
N VAL A 25 10.56 -0.36 17.80
CA VAL A 25 11.14 -0.27 16.45
C VAL A 25 11.43 1.19 16.09
N PHE A 26 10.45 2.08 16.25
CA PHE A 26 10.61 3.52 16.03
C PHE A 26 11.81 4.09 16.80
N SER A 27 11.92 3.76 18.09
CA SER A 27 13.00 4.26 18.95
C SER A 27 14.37 3.76 18.50
N VAL A 28 14.48 2.48 18.16
CA VAL A 28 15.72 1.88 17.66
C VAL A 28 16.14 2.54 16.34
N LEU A 29 15.22 2.65 15.37
CA LEU A 29 15.52 3.28 14.08
C LEU A 29 15.95 4.74 14.24
N ARG A 30 15.31 5.51 15.12
CA ARG A 30 15.72 6.89 15.39
C ARG A 30 17.11 7.00 15.96
N VAL A 31 17.48 6.12 16.91
CA VAL A 31 18.85 6.10 17.46
C VAL A 31 19.84 5.79 16.34
N LEU A 32 19.57 4.79 15.50
CA LEU A 32 20.44 4.47 14.36
C LEU A 32 20.60 5.64 13.38
N ILE A 33 19.50 6.29 13.00
CA ILE A 33 19.55 7.46 12.12
C ILE A 33 20.35 8.60 12.74
N VAL A 34 20.19 8.86 14.05
CA VAL A 34 20.98 9.90 14.73
C VAL A 34 22.47 9.56 14.74
N LEU A 35 22.84 8.29 14.92
CA LEU A 35 24.23 7.86 14.83
C LEU A 35 24.80 8.05 13.42
N VAL A 36 24.04 7.69 12.37
CA VAL A 36 24.42 7.95 10.97
C VAL A 36 24.56 9.46 10.72
N MET A 37 23.59 10.27 11.16
CA MET A 37 23.63 11.73 11.01
C MET A 37 24.88 12.35 11.66
N ILE A 38 25.26 11.89 12.86
CA ILE A 38 26.48 12.33 13.53
C ILE A 38 27.73 11.93 12.72
N ASN A 39 27.76 10.70 12.20
CA ASN A 39 28.85 10.22 11.34
C ASN A 39 28.99 11.08 10.06
N GLN A 40 27.88 11.39 9.39
CA GLN A 40 27.87 12.22 8.18
C GLN A 40 28.31 13.66 8.48
N ALA A 41 27.95 14.20 9.64
CA ALA A 41 28.42 15.51 10.09
C ALA A 41 29.95 15.53 10.30
N PHE A 42 30.54 14.47 10.86
CA PHE A 42 31.99 14.35 10.97
C PHE A 42 32.69 14.24 9.60
N ASN A 43 32.02 13.65 8.61
CA ASN A 43 32.50 13.58 7.23
C ASN A 43 32.27 14.88 6.44
N ALA A 44 31.69 15.92 7.06
CA ALA A 44 31.29 17.17 6.41
C ALA A 44 30.32 16.98 5.23
N ASP A 45 29.58 15.88 5.24
CA ASP A 45 28.58 15.54 4.22
C ASP A 45 27.20 16.06 4.66
N TYR A 46 26.99 17.35 4.41
CA TYR A 46 25.79 18.05 4.85
C TYR A 46 24.53 17.64 4.08
N GLU A 47 24.67 17.09 2.89
CA GLU A 47 23.56 16.54 2.11
C GLU A 47 22.98 15.32 2.83
N ASN A 48 23.84 14.37 3.23
CA ASN A 48 23.40 13.20 3.97
C ASN A 48 22.95 13.52 5.41
N VAL A 49 23.46 14.58 6.03
CA VAL A 49 22.90 15.12 7.28
C VAL A 49 21.47 15.62 7.08
N PHE A 50 21.22 16.36 6.00
CA PHE A 50 19.88 16.84 5.66
C PHE A 50 18.92 15.67 5.40
N LEU A 51 19.34 14.67 4.63
CA LEU A 51 18.55 13.45 4.41
C LEU A 51 18.19 12.76 5.72
N CYS A 52 19.13 12.59 6.65
CA CYS A 52 18.83 12.02 7.97
C CYS A 52 17.73 12.80 8.73
N LEU A 53 17.76 14.15 8.67
CA LEU A 53 16.73 14.98 9.29
C LEU A 53 15.35 14.76 8.64
N VAL A 54 15.31 14.66 7.31
CA VAL A 54 14.09 14.32 6.57
C VAL A 54 13.58 12.93 6.98
N THR A 55 14.44 11.92 7.03
CA THR A 55 14.06 10.55 7.44
C THR A 55 13.48 10.52 8.86
N LEU A 56 14.05 11.26 9.81
CA LEU A 56 13.52 11.37 11.17
C LEU A 56 12.09 11.94 11.20
N VAL A 57 11.77 12.86 10.29
CA VAL A 57 10.41 13.39 10.12
C VAL A 57 9.52 12.37 9.43
N LEU A 58 10.00 11.67 8.41
CA LEU A 58 9.25 10.63 7.69
C LEU A 58 8.82 9.49 8.60
N LEU A 59 9.63 9.10 9.59
CA LEU A 59 9.22 8.08 10.58
C LEU A 59 7.97 8.46 11.39
N LEU A 60 7.55 9.73 11.39
CA LEU A 60 6.31 10.17 12.05
C LEU A 60 5.06 10.02 11.17
N VAL A 61 5.23 9.69 9.89
CA VAL A 61 4.12 9.61 8.92
C VAL A 61 3.02 8.63 9.34
N PRO A 62 3.31 7.38 9.79
CA PRO A 62 2.25 6.44 10.19
C PRO A 62 1.34 7.02 11.29
N TYR A 63 1.93 7.56 12.36
CA TYR A 63 1.19 8.19 13.46
C TYR A 63 0.43 9.43 13.03
N PHE A 64 1.01 10.24 12.15
CA PHE A 64 0.33 11.40 11.60
C PHE A 64 -0.92 10.97 10.82
N VAL A 65 -0.83 9.92 10.01
CA VAL A 65 -1.99 9.36 9.27
C VAL A 65 -3.06 8.88 10.24
N GLU A 66 -2.69 8.10 11.26
CA GLU A 66 -3.65 7.56 12.23
C GLU A 66 -4.44 8.67 12.94
N VAL A 67 -3.73 9.66 13.49
CA VAL A 67 -4.35 10.77 14.22
C VAL A 67 -5.15 11.69 13.29
N LYS A 68 -4.61 11.99 12.09
CA LYS A 68 -5.26 12.95 11.16
C LYS A 68 -6.53 12.38 10.55
N PHE A 69 -6.49 11.12 10.14
CA PHE A 69 -7.61 10.46 9.47
C PHE A 69 -8.49 9.69 10.44
N ARG A 70 -8.11 9.59 11.72
CA ARG A 70 -8.81 8.83 12.76
C ARG A 70 -8.99 7.37 12.33
N VAL A 71 -7.89 6.81 11.84
CA VAL A 71 -7.79 5.42 11.39
C VAL A 71 -6.74 4.74 12.26
N GLU A 72 -6.92 3.46 12.56
CA GLU A 72 -5.90 2.66 13.24
C GLU A 72 -5.22 1.80 12.18
N LEU A 73 -3.90 1.92 12.03
CA LEU A 73 -3.13 1.05 11.16
C LEU A 73 -2.81 -0.24 11.92
N PRO A 74 -2.83 -1.40 11.25
CA PRO A 74 -2.30 -2.60 11.85
C PRO A 74 -0.83 -2.38 12.25
N LYS A 75 -0.46 -2.74 13.48
CA LYS A 75 0.92 -2.60 14.02
C LYS A 75 2.00 -3.13 13.07
N THR A 76 1.69 -4.24 12.40
CA THR A 76 2.58 -4.83 11.39
C THR A 76 2.80 -3.90 10.20
N LEU A 77 1.75 -3.23 9.71
CA LEU A 77 1.85 -2.28 8.60
C LEU A 77 2.66 -1.05 9.00
N GLU A 78 2.45 -0.55 10.21
CA GLU A 78 3.20 0.57 10.80
C GLU A 78 4.71 0.27 10.84
N ILE A 79 5.09 -0.90 11.35
CA ILE A 79 6.47 -1.38 11.39
C ILE A 79 7.06 -1.53 9.98
N ILE A 80 6.29 -2.11 9.05
CA ILE A 80 6.75 -2.28 7.66
C ILE A 80 7.02 -0.92 7.02
N ILE A 81 6.16 0.09 7.21
CA ILE A 81 6.37 1.43 6.67
C ILE A 81 7.65 2.06 7.26
N MET A 82 7.88 1.93 8.57
CA MET A 82 9.10 2.46 9.19
C MET A 82 10.37 1.77 8.68
N LEU A 83 10.34 0.44 8.53
CA LEU A 83 11.46 -0.32 7.96
C LEU A 83 11.69 0.03 6.50
N PHE A 84 10.62 0.25 5.73
CA PHE A 84 10.68 0.71 4.34
C PHE A 84 11.38 2.07 4.24
N ILE A 85 10.96 3.06 5.02
CA ILE A 85 11.56 4.41 5.05
C ILE A 85 13.06 4.32 5.41
N PHE A 86 13.41 3.55 6.43
CA PHE A 86 14.81 3.36 6.80
C PHE A 86 15.62 2.67 5.69
N SER A 87 15.01 1.70 5.01
CA SER A 87 15.67 0.95 3.92
C SER A 87 15.90 1.81 2.69
N ALA A 88 14.95 2.67 2.32
CA ALA A 88 15.10 3.58 1.18
C ALA A 88 16.13 4.68 1.47
N GLU A 89 15.92 5.44 2.53
CA GLU A 89 16.69 6.66 2.78
C GLU A 89 18.10 6.38 3.33
N ILE A 90 18.21 5.52 4.34
CA ILE A 90 19.48 5.29 5.05
C ILE A 90 20.28 4.20 4.35
N LEU A 91 19.69 3.02 4.18
CA LEU A 91 20.41 1.91 3.58
C LEU A 91 20.63 2.13 2.07
N GLY A 92 19.59 2.56 1.36
CA GLY A 92 19.64 2.88 -0.06
C GLY A 92 20.49 4.12 -0.33
N GLY A 93 20.04 5.28 0.14
CA GLY A 93 20.66 6.57 -0.15
C GLY A 93 22.06 6.73 0.42
N ILE A 94 22.22 6.63 1.74
CA ILE A 94 23.49 6.94 2.42
C ILE A 94 24.48 5.79 2.33
N ASN A 95 24.03 4.55 2.53
CA ASN A 95 24.89 3.37 2.51
C ASN A 95 25.08 2.76 1.11
N GLU A 96 24.48 3.37 0.08
CA GLU A 96 24.62 3.04 -1.35
C GLU A 96 24.09 1.65 -1.71
N PHE A 97 23.05 1.15 -1.02
CA PHE A 97 22.51 -0.18 -1.33
C PHE A 97 21.85 -0.25 -2.72
N TYR A 98 21.41 0.89 -3.26
CA TYR A 98 20.96 1.00 -4.65
C TYR A 98 22.03 0.54 -5.67
N ILE A 99 23.31 0.67 -5.33
CA ILE A 99 24.42 0.25 -6.19
C ILE A 99 24.97 -1.12 -5.73
N LYS A 100 25.06 -1.34 -4.41
CA LYS A 100 25.74 -2.51 -3.83
C LYS A 100 24.91 -3.78 -3.85
N ILE A 101 23.58 -3.68 -3.78
CA ILE A 101 22.70 -4.83 -3.65
C ILE A 101 21.83 -4.94 -4.90
N PRO A 102 21.96 -6.03 -5.70
CA PRO A 102 21.11 -6.25 -6.85
C PRO A 102 19.63 -6.24 -6.46
N MET A 103 18.81 -5.60 -7.28
CA MET A 103 17.35 -5.48 -7.09
C MET A 103 16.89 -4.73 -5.84
N TRP A 104 17.78 -4.07 -5.09
CA TRP A 104 17.39 -3.30 -3.90
C TRP A 104 16.27 -2.32 -4.24
N ASP A 105 16.50 -1.55 -5.29
CA ASP A 105 15.56 -0.57 -5.80
C ASP A 105 14.23 -1.21 -6.23
N THR A 106 14.30 -2.17 -7.14
CA THR A 106 13.15 -2.96 -7.62
C THR A 106 12.29 -3.53 -6.48
N ILE A 107 12.91 -4.03 -5.41
CA ILE A 107 12.20 -4.56 -4.25
C ILE A 107 11.46 -3.44 -3.51
N LEU A 108 12.11 -2.30 -3.28
CA LEU A 108 11.50 -1.15 -2.64
C LEU A 108 10.32 -0.62 -3.47
N HIS A 109 10.47 -0.42 -4.77
CA HIS A 109 9.37 0.06 -5.61
C HIS A 109 8.22 -0.97 -5.68
N THR A 110 8.50 -2.27 -5.72
CA THR A 110 7.44 -3.28 -5.62
C THR A 110 6.69 -3.21 -4.28
N LEU A 111 7.43 -3.08 -3.17
CA LEU A 111 6.84 -2.95 -1.83
C LEU A 111 6.04 -1.66 -1.69
N ASN A 112 6.53 -0.55 -2.24
CA ASN A 112 5.84 0.73 -2.25
C ASN A 112 4.48 0.62 -2.95
N GLY A 113 4.44 0.04 -4.15
CA GLY A 113 3.19 -0.23 -4.86
C GLY A 113 2.22 -1.12 -4.05
N PHE A 114 2.73 -2.15 -3.39
CA PHE A 114 1.89 -3.01 -2.55
C PHE A 114 1.33 -2.27 -1.31
N LEU A 115 2.17 -1.53 -0.60
CA LEU A 115 1.82 -0.83 0.64
C LEU A 115 0.90 0.37 0.38
N ALA A 116 1.18 1.16 -0.66
CA ALA A 116 0.33 2.28 -1.02
C ALA A 116 -1.07 1.81 -1.43
N ALA A 117 -1.18 0.70 -2.16
CA ALA A 117 -2.47 0.06 -2.43
C ALA A 117 -3.17 -0.40 -1.14
N ALA A 118 -2.43 -0.94 -0.17
CA ALA A 118 -2.97 -1.33 1.14
C ALA A 118 -3.56 -0.15 1.93
N VAL A 119 -2.85 0.98 1.95
CA VAL A 119 -3.31 2.22 2.57
C VAL A 119 -4.55 2.74 1.85
N GLY A 120 -4.51 2.86 0.52
CA GLY A 120 -5.63 3.33 -0.29
C GLY A 120 -6.89 2.47 -0.10
N PHE A 121 -6.73 1.15 -0.12
CA PHE A 121 -7.81 0.21 0.17
C PHE A 121 -8.39 0.41 1.57
N SER A 122 -7.53 0.54 2.59
CA SER A 122 -7.95 0.72 3.99
C SER A 122 -8.77 2.00 4.17
N LEU A 123 -8.37 3.10 3.53
CA LEU A 123 -9.11 4.36 3.56
C LEU A 123 -10.51 4.21 2.96
N VAL A 124 -10.62 3.62 1.77
CA VAL A 124 -11.91 3.40 1.10
C VAL A 124 -12.78 2.42 1.89
N TYR A 125 -12.17 1.37 2.45
CA TYR A 125 -12.85 0.39 3.29
C TYR A 125 -13.46 1.03 4.55
N LEU A 126 -12.72 1.89 5.24
CA LEU A 126 -13.20 2.60 6.41
C LEU A 126 -14.31 3.62 6.07
N LEU A 127 -14.20 4.30 4.92
CA LEU A 127 -15.26 5.17 4.42
C LEU A 127 -16.54 4.40 4.11
N ASN A 128 -16.42 3.23 3.47
CA ASN A 128 -17.56 2.36 3.17
C ASN A 128 -18.25 1.85 4.45
N ARG A 129 -17.48 1.57 5.50
CA ARG A 129 -18.01 1.06 6.78
C ARG A 129 -18.60 2.16 7.68
N SER A 130 -18.03 3.36 7.65
CA SER A 130 -18.41 4.45 8.56
C SER A 130 -19.69 5.17 8.14
N LYS A 131 -20.10 5.08 6.86
CA LYS A 131 -21.32 5.72 6.35
C LYS A 131 -22.36 4.69 5.96
N SER A 132 -23.49 4.68 6.67
CA SER A 132 -24.62 3.76 6.45
C SER A 132 -25.22 3.79 5.03
N ASN A 133 -24.97 4.87 4.27
CA ASN A 133 -25.55 5.07 2.94
C ASN A 133 -24.54 4.83 1.80
N ILE A 134 -23.31 4.41 2.12
CA ILE A 134 -22.30 4.07 1.11
C ILE A 134 -22.16 2.55 1.09
N ASN A 135 -22.36 1.94 -0.07
CA ASN A 135 -22.15 0.51 -0.28
C ASN A 135 -21.36 0.29 -1.57
N LEU A 136 -20.04 0.37 -1.45
CA LEU A 136 -19.10 0.22 -2.56
C LEU A 136 -18.91 -1.27 -2.88
N SER A 137 -18.86 -1.59 -4.18
CA SER A 137 -18.58 -2.95 -4.61
C SER A 137 -17.11 -3.32 -4.34
N PRO A 138 -16.81 -4.61 -4.09
CA PRO A 138 -15.44 -5.09 -3.93
C PRO A 138 -14.51 -4.68 -5.07
N LEU A 139 -15.03 -4.68 -6.31
CA LEU A 139 -14.28 -4.29 -7.50
C LEU A 139 -13.92 -2.81 -7.48
N PHE A 140 -14.88 -1.95 -7.11
CA PHE A 140 -14.64 -0.51 -7.02
C PHE A 140 -13.55 -0.21 -5.98
N MET A 141 -13.61 -0.85 -4.81
CA MET A 141 -12.60 -0.67 -3.76
C MET A 141 -11.20 -1.06 -4.22
N ALA A 142 -11.07 -2.17 -4.96
CA ALA A 142 -9.80 -2.62 -5.51
C ALA A 142 -9.26 -1.67 -6.60
N ILE A 143 -10.11 -1.14 -7.48
CA ILE A 143 -9.70 -0.16 -8.49
C ILE A 143 -9.21 1.13 -7.83
N VAL A 144 -9.92 1.64 -6.82
CA VAL A 144 -9.48 2.86 -6.13
C VAL A 144 -8.16 2.63 -5.40
N ALA A 145 -7.96 1.47 -4.76
CA ALA A 145 -6.69 1.11 -4.14
C ALA A 145 -5.53 1.10 -5.14
N PHE A 146 -5.73 0.46 -6.30
CA PHE A 146 -4.76 0.44 -7.38
C PHE A 146 -4.44 1.86 -7.90
N CYS A 147 -5.46 2.66 -8.21
CA CYS A 147 -5.27 4.03 -8.70
C CYS A 147 -4.56 4.92 -7.66
N PHE A 148 -4.93 4.79 -6.39
CA PHE A 148 -4.26 5.50 -5.30
C PHE A 148 -2.77 5.15 -5.26
N SER A 149 -2.44 3.86 -5.33
CA SER A 149 -1.05 3.41 -5.36
C SER A 149 -0.26 3.95 -6.54
N MET A 150 -0.81 3.84 -7.75
CA MET A 150 -0.13 4.35 -8.94
C MET A 150 0.05 5.87 -8.90
N THR A 151 -0.90 6.59 -8.29
CA THR A 151 -0.77 8.04 -8.09
C THR A 151 0.41 8.35 -7.17
N VAL A 152 0.58 7.59 -6.08
CA VAL A 152 1.74 7.77 -5.19
C VAL A 152 3.05 7.48 -5.93
N GLY A 153 3.11 6.40 -6.72
CA GLY A 153 4.29 6.08 -7.54
C GLY A 153 4.65 7.22 -8.50
N VAL A 154 3.68 7.72 -9.27
CA VAL A 154 3.93 8.85 -10.21
C VAL A 154 4.36 10.13 -9.49
N LEU A 155 3.79 10.42 -8.31
CA LEU A 155 4.21 11.58 -7.52
C LEU A 155 5.66 11.45 -7.02
N TRP A 156 6.12 10.23 -6.77
CA TRP A 156 7.52 9.97 -6.44
C TRP A 156 8.43 10.22 -7.64
N GLU A 157 8.11 9.70 -8.83
CA GLU A 157 8.88 9.99 -10.06
C GLU A 157 8.96 11.50 -10.36
N PHE A 158 7.88 12.24 -10.10
CA PHE A 158 7.90 13.70 -10.24
C PHE A 158 8.83 14.37 -9.23
N PHE A 159 8.93 13.83 -8.02
CA PHE A 159 9.86 14.32 -7.03
C PHE A 159 11.30 14.07 -7.47
N GLU A 160 11.63 12.86 -7.91
CA GLU A 160 12.98 12.50 -8.39
C GLU A 160 13.41 13.37 -9.56
N PHE A 161 12.57 13.47 -10.59
CA PHE A 161 12.82 14.37 -11.71
C PHE A 161 13.02 15.82 -11.28
N THR A 162 12.25 16.29 -10.31
CA THR A 162 12.41 17.65 -9.78
C THR A 162 13.75 17.81 -9.06
N MET A 163 14.17 16.82 -8.28
CA MET A 163 15.46 16.84 -7.59
C MET A 163 16.60 16.85 -8.61
N ASP A 164 16.55 16.01 -9.62
CA ASP A 164 17.59 15.90 -10.65
C ASP A 164 17.72 17.20 -11.45
N MET A 165 16.59 17.80 -11.82
CA MET A 165 16.56 19.02 -12.61
C MET A 165 16.96 20.28 -11.84
N PHE A 166 16.57 20.42 -10.57
CA PHE A 166 16.72 21.68 -9.83
C PHE A 166 17.78 21.65 -8.75
N PHE A 167 18.16 20.47 -8.27
CA PHE A 167 19.11 20.28 -7.19
C PHE A 167 20.37 19.52 -7.63
N GLY A 168 20.41 19.05 -8.87
CA GLY A 168 21.59 18.39 -9.45
C GLY A 168 21.87 17.03 -8.83
N THR A 169 20.83 16.39 -8.31
CA THR A 169 20.90 14.99 -7.86
C THR A 169 20.89 14.04 -9.06
N ASP A 170 21.03 12.76 -8.76
CA ASP A 170 20.89 11.65 -9.70
C ASP A 170 19.99 10.61 -9.03
N MET A 171 18.72 10.94 -8.83
CA MET A 171 17.74 10.03 -8.24
C MET A 171 17.30 9.00 -9.27
N GLN A 172 16.98 9.43 -10.49
CA GLN A 172 16.64 8.54 -11.59
C GLN A 172 17.90 7.97 -12.23
N LYS A 173 18.18 6.68 -12.04
CA LYS A 173 19.46 6.07 -12.40
C LYS A 173 19.67 5.90 -13.89
N ASP A 174 20.91 6.15 -14.31
CA ASP A 174 21.30 6.01 -15.70
C ASP A 174 21.32 4.54 -16.17
N THR A 175 20.85 4.30 -17.40
CA THR A 175 20.95 2.99 -18.06
C THR A 175 21.82 3.06 -19.31
N VAL A 176 22.82 2.18 -19.40
CA VAL A 176 23.61 2.03 -20.63
C VAL A 176 22.82 1.24 -21.66
N ILE A 177 22.56 1.86 -22.81
CA ILE A 177 21.91 1.24 -23.96
C ILE A 177 22.80 1.27 -25.21
N ASN A 178 22.68 0.24 -26.04
CA ASN A 178 23.49 0.10 -27.27
C ASN A 178 22.69 0.40 -28.55
N VAL A 179 21.45 0.85 -28.40
CA VAL A 179 20.52 1.15 -29.49
C VAL A 179 19.66 2.35 -29.13
N ILE A 180 19.70 3.41 -29.95
CA ILE A 180 18.80 4.56 -29.85
C ILE A 180 17.74 4.45 -30.95
N ARG A 181 16.49 4.75 -30.61
CA ARG A 181 15.39 4.92 -31.57
C ARG A 181 14.78 6.29 -31.34
N SER A 182 14.94 7.20 -32.31
CA SER A 182 14.46 8.58 -32.17
C SER A 182 13.85 9.09 -33.47
N VAL A 183 12.68 9.71 -33.36
CA VAL A 183 12.04 10.40 -34.48
C VAL A 183 12.78 11.69 -34.83
N THR A 184 13.33 12.39 -33.83
CA THR A 184 14.10 13.63 -34.01
C THR A 184 15.33 13.44 -34.90
N LEU A 185 15.92 12.25 -34.90
CA LEU A 185 17.09 11.92 -35.72
C LEU A 185 16.75 11.56 -37.17
N ASN A 186 15.47 11.55 -37.55
CA ASN A 186 15.08 11.24 -38.92
C ASN A 186 15.52 12.37 -39.87
N PRO A 187 16.36 12.10 -40.87
CA PRO A 187 16.92 13.13 -41.76
C PRO A 187 15.85 13.80 -42.64
N ASP A 188 14.73 13.11 -42.89
CA ASP A 188 13.63 13.64 -43.71
C ASP A 188 12.58 14.40 -42.87
N GLY A 189 12.80 14.57 -41.56
CA GLY A 189 11.84 15.21 -40.65
C GLY A 189 10.51 14.45 -40.52
N ARG A 190 10.51 13.14 -40.81
CA ARG A 190 9.31 12.29 -40.77
C ARG A 190 9.08 11.70 -39.38
N ASN A 191 7.82 11.43 -39.05
CA ASN A 191 7.43 10.70 -37.84
C ASN A 191 7.69 9.18 -37.96
N VAL A 192 8.93 8.82 -38.28
CA VAL A 192 9.41 7.43 -38.40
C VAL A 192 10.72 7.33 -37.60
N PRO A 193 10.83 6.43 -36.62
CA PRO A 193 12.04 6.32 -35.81
C PRO A 193 13.27 6.03 -36.66
N TYR A 194 14.29 6.88 -36.55
CA TYR A 194 15.64 6.57 -37.00
C TYR A 194 16.35 5.73 -35.94
N VAL A 195 17.13 4.74 -36.37
CA VAL A 195 17.72 3.74 -35.48
C VAL A 195 19.23 3.77 -35.58
N ILE A 196 19.90 4.02 -34.46
CA ILE A 196 21.34 3.87 -34.30
C ILE A 196 21.56 2.58 -33.49
N LYS A 197 22.36 1.65 -34.00
CA LYS A 197 22.64 0.35 -33.36
C LYS A 197 24.14 0.16 -33.17
N GLY A 198 24.50 -0.69 -32.22
CA GLY A 198 25.89 -1.04 -31.98
C GLY A 198 26.68 0.14 -31.45
N ILE A 199 26.05 0.97 -30.61
CA ILE A 199 26.72 2.08 -29.95
C ILE A 199 27.72 1.47 -28.97
N THR A 200 29.00 1.79 -29.16
CA THR A 200 30.10 1.37 -28.28
C THR A 200 30.82 2.56 -27.67
N GLU A 201 30.52 3.78 -28.12
CA GLU A 201 31.15 5.01 -27.65
C GLU A 201 30.14 6.14 -27.73
N THR A 202 30.12 6.99 -26.69
CA THR A 202 29.38 8.25 -26.69
C THR A 202 30.32 9.36 -26.28
N THR A 203 30.46 10.37 -27.14
CA THR A 203 31.35 11.51 -26.92
C THR A 203 30.54 12.76 -26.60
N VAL A 204 30.85 13.43 -25.48
CA VAL A 204 30.26 14.73 -25.10
C VAL A 204 31.35 15.79 -25.12
N ASN A 205 31.18 16.83 -25.94
CA ASN A 205 32.17 17.90 -26.13
C ASN A 205 33.58 17.38 -26.49
N GLY A 206 33.66 16.33 -27.31
CA GLY A 206 34.93 15.73 -27.72
C GLY A 206 35.59 14.80 -26.71
N LYS A 207 34.96 14.56 -25.54
CA LYS A 207 35.43 13.62 -24.52
C LYS A 207 34.57 12.36 -24.51
N ASP A 208 35.20 11.20 -24.63
CA ASP A 208 34.53 9.90 -24.45
C ASP A 208 34.04 9.75 -23.00
N LEU A 209 32.80 9.32 -22.84
CA LEU A 209 32.18 9.01 -21.56
C LEU A 209 32.68 7.68 -20.97
N GLY A 210 33.20 6.76 -21.79
CA GLY A 210 33.76 5.49 -21.32
C GLY A 210 32.72 4.47 -20.85
N VAL A 211 31.45 4.66 -21.20
CA VAL A 211 30.33 3.79 -20.76
C VAL A 211 30.05 2.61 -21.71
N ASN A 212 30.84 2.46 -22.78
CA ASN A 212 30.68 1.41 -23.80
C ASN A 212 29.25 1.33 -24.37
N GLY A 213 28.64 2.48 -24.64
CA GLY A 213 27.24 2.60 -25.06
C GLY A 213 26.77 4.05 -25.02
N TYR A 214 25.45 4.24 -25.04
CA TYR A 214 24.77 5.52 -24.80
C TYR A 214 24.11 5.50 -23.43
N LEU A 215 24.20 6.63 -22.72
CA LEU A 215 23.63 6.78 -21.38
C LEU A 215 22.19 7.32 -21.49
N ASP A 216 21.21 6.47 -21.22
CA ASP A 216 19.82 6.87 -21.04
C ASP A 216 19.65 7.46 -19.64
N ILE A 217 19.34 8.75 -19.58
CA ILE A 217 19.24 9.50 -18.32
C ILE A 217 17.82 9.34 -17.77
N GLY A 218 17.67 8.46 -16.78
CA GLY A 218 16.48 8.30 -15.94
C GLY A 218 15.22 7.73 -16.58
N LEU A 219 15.05 7.72 -17.91
CA LEU A 219 13.81 7.26 -18.54
C LEU A 219 13.54 5.77 -18.30
N ILE A 220 14.54 4.91 -18.54
CA ILE A 220 14.39 3.48 -18.35
C ILE A 220 14.15 3.14 -16.87
N ASP A 221 14.82 3.83 -15.97
CA ASP A 221 14.72 3.67 -14.52
C ASP A 221 13.31 4.02 -14.03
N THR A 222 12.83 5.24 -14.30
CA THR A 222 11.45 5.65 -13.99
C THR A 222 10.40 4.71 -14.54
N MET A 223 10.59 4.22 -15.77
CA MET A 223 9.63 3.28 -16.33
C MET A 223 9.70 1.92 -15.63
N ALA A 224 10.89 1.41 -15.29
CA ALA A 224 11.05 0.17 -14.54
C ALA A 224 10.36 0.28 -13.17
N ASP A 225 10.53 1.40 -12.49
CA ASP A 225 9.96 1.70 -11.19
C ASP A 225 8.45 1.74 -11.21
N LEU A 226 7.87 2.45 -12.18
CA LEU A 226 6.42 2.46 -12.39
C LEU A 226 5.87 1.06 -12.73
N PHE A 227 6.61 0.24 -13.47
CA PHE A 227 6.19 -1.14 -13.76
C PHE A 227 6.18 -2.02 -12.52
N VAL A 228 7.20 -1.94 -11.67
CA VAL A 228 7.29 -2.80 -10.48
C VAL A 228 6.35 -2.30 -9.37
N ASN A 229 6.15 -0.98 -9.25
CA ASN A 229 5.06 -0.39 -8.46
C ASN A 229 3.69 -0.93 -8.92
N PHE A 230 3.44 -0.97 -10.23
CA PHE A 230 2.21 -1.51 -10.80
C PHE A 230 1.98 -2.98 -10.43
N ILE A 231 3.03 -3.81 -10.48
CA ILE A 231 2.95 -5.22 -10.07
C ILE A 231 2.55 -5.33 -8.58
N GLY A 232 3.20 -4.56 -7.70
CA GLY A 232 2.85 -4.51 -6.28
C GLY A 232 1.40 -4.09 -6.05
N ALA A 233 0.96 -3.02 -6.74
CA ALA A 233 -0.38 -2.45 -6.61
C ALA A 233 -1.49 -3.40 -7.08
N ILE A 234 -1.29 -4.09 -8.20
CA ILE A 234 -2.23 -5.12 -8.68
C ILE A 234 -2.28 -6.29 -7.71
N THR A 235 -1.12 -6.75 -7.23
CA THR A 235 -1.03 -7.88 -6.31
C THR A 235 -1.87 -7.61 -5.05
N PHE A 236 -1.70 -6.44 -4.42
CA PHE A 236 -2.52 -6.06 -3.28
C PHE A 236 -4.00 -5.94 -3.65
N SER A 237 -4.33 -5.25 -4.75
CA SER A 237 -5.71 -5.01 -5.16
C SER A 237 -6.49 -6.30 -5.41
N ILE A 238 -5.84 -7.34 -5.94
CA ILE A 238 -6.43 -8.69 -6.07
C ILE A 238 -6.74 -9.29 -4.69
N PHE A 239 -5.79 -9.22 -3.75
CA PHE A 239 -6.03 -9.70 -2.38
C PHE A 239 -7.16 -8.94 -1.69
N GLY A 240 -7.17 -7.61 -1.80
CA GLY A 240 -8.24 -6.75 -1.26
C GLY A 240 -9.61 -7.09 -1.85
N PHE A 241 -9.69 -7.31 -3.16
CA PHE A 241 -10.92 -7.75 -3.83
C PHE A 241 -11.43 -9.10 -3.28
N ILE A 242 -10.55 -10.10 -3.20
CA ILE A 242 -10.89 -11.45 -2.71
C ILE A 242 -11.37 -11.36 -1.26
N TYR A 243 -10.69 -10.56 -0.42
CA TYR A 243 -11.04 -10.35 0.98
C TYR A 243 -12.47 -9.84 1.16
N VAL A 244 -12.86 -8.76 0.47
CA VAL A 244 -14.23 -8.21 0.60
C VAL A 244 -15.26 -9.15 0.00
N LYS A 245 -15.00 -9.72 -1.18
CA LYS A 245 -15.93 -10.61 -1.86
C LYS A 245 -16.27 -11.87 -1.06
N ASN A 246 -15.27 -12.47 -0.41
CA ASN A 246 -15.48 -13.66 0.42
C ASN A 246 -16.20 -13.31 1.74
N ARG A 247 -15.92 -12.13 2.30
CA ARG A 247 -16.65 -11.62 3.47
C ARG A 247 -18.13 -11.39 3.17
N ASP A 248 -18.45 -10.76 2.03
CA ASP A 248 -19.84 -10.47 1.66
C ASP A 248 -20.64 -11.76 1.45
N LYS A 249 -20.04 -12.77 0.81
CA LYS A 249 -20.65 -14.12 0.70
C LYS A 249 -20.94 -14.74 2.07
N GLY A 250 -20.01 -14.63 3.02
CA GLY A 250 -20.20 -15.13 4.39
C GLY A 250 -21.35 -14.40 5.11
N SER A 251 -21.38 -13.06 5.02
CA SER A 251 -22.46 -12.24 5.57
C SER A 251 -23.82 -12.59 4.96
N ASP A 252 -23.89 -12.77 3.64
CA ASP A 252 -25.13 -13.12 2.94
C ASP A 252 -25.62 -14.53 3.28
N ALA A 253 -24.69 -15.50 3.45
CA ALA A 253 -25.01 -16.83 3.93
C ALA A 253 -25.59 -16.80 5.35
N THR A 254 -24.98 -16.04 6.27
CA THR A 254 -25.48 -15.86 7.64
C THR A 254 -26.85 -15.19 7.67
N LYS A 255 -27.07 -14.13 6.87
CA LYS A 255 -28.38 -13.45 6.76
C LYS A 255 -29.45 -14.37 6.19
N ARG A 256 -29.14 -15.19 5.18
CA ARG A 256 -30.07 -16.19 4.62
C ARG A 256 -30.42 -17.27 5.64
N GLN A 257 -29.45 -17.77 6.39
CA GLN A 257 -29.68 -18.75 7.45
C GLN A 257 -30.57 -18.19 8.56
N GLN A 258 -30.34 -16.95 9.01
CA GLN A 258 -31.20 -16.27 9.98
C GLN A 258 -32.62 -16.05 9.44
N ARG A 259 -32.77 -15.64 8.18
CA ARG A 259 -34.09 -15.46 7.55
C ARG A 259 -34.86 -16.79 7.46
N ASN A 260 -34.18 -17.85 7.06
CA ASN A 260 -34.78 -19.19 6.95
C ASN A 260 -35.14 -19.74 8.33
N SER A 261 -34.29 -19.56 9.34
CA SER A 261 -34.60 -19.93 10.73
C SER A 261 -35.81 -19.18 11.27
N LYS A 262 -35.96 -17.88 10.96
CA LYS A 262 -37.12 -17.08 11.34
C LYS A 262 -38.40 -17.52 10.63
N LEU A 263 -38.33 -17.77 9.32
CA LEU A 263 -39.44 -18.34 8.55
C LEU A 263 -39.90 -19.70 9.11
N VAL A 264 -38.98 -20.57 9.49
CA VAL A 264 -39.31 -21.87 10.10
C VAL A 264 -39.94 -21.69 11.49
N ALA A 265 -39.45 -20.74 12.30
CA ALA A 265 -40.03 -20.40 13.60
C ALA A 265 -41.42 -19.76 13.50
N ASP A 266 -41.69 -18.98 12.45
CA ASP A 266 -43.00 -18.35 12.21
C ASP A 266 -44.02 -19.36 11.65
N LEU A 267 -43.58 -20.41 10.95
CA LEU A 267 -44.43 -21.47 10.38
C LEU A 267 -44.74 -22.63 11.36
N THR A 268 -43.92 -22.83 12.40
CA THR A 268 -44.10 -23.92 13.37
C THR A 268 -45.36 -23.79 14.24
N PRO A 269 -45.76 -22.60 14.71
CA PRO A 269 -47.03 -22.40 15.42
C PRO A 269 -48.27 -22.63 14.55
N VAL A 270 -48.17 -22.35 13.25
CA VAL A 270 -49.28 -22.52 12.29
C VAL A 270 -49.51 -24.00 11.97
N ALA A 271 -48.44 -24.76 11.74
CA ALA A 271 -48.54 -26.20 11.47
C ALA A 271 -49.00 -27.03 12.68
N MET A 272 -48.73 -26.57 13.91
CA MET A 272 -49.20 -27.23 15.15
C MET A 272 -50.63 -26.86 15.57
N ALA A 273 -51.24 -25.85 14.93
CA ALA A 273 -52.63 -25.46 15.16
C ALA A 273 -53.60 -26.27 14.28
N ASP A 274 -53.19 -26.70 13.08
CA ASP A 274 -54.03 -27.45 12.14
C ASP A 274 -54.16 -28.95 12.48
N ASP A 275 -53.21 -29.52 13.24
CA ASP A 275 -53.21 -30.96 13.60
C ASP A 275 -54.12 -31.32 14.80
N LYS A 276 -54.79 -30.34 15.41
CA LYS A 276 -55.69 -30.57 16.58
C LYS A 276 -57.16 -30.79 16.24
N THR A 277 -57.50 -31.07 14.99
CA THR A 277 -58.91 -31.25 14.56
C THR A 277 -59.34 -32.70 14.28
N PHE A 278 -58.49 -33.70 14.52
CA PHE A 278 -58.79 -35.10 14.19
C PHE A 278 -58.63 -36.10 15.34
N ASP A 279 -58.99 -35.76 16.58
CA ASP A 279 -59.13 -36.75 17.66
C ASP A 279 -60.43 -36.53 18.44
N ASN A 280 -61.55 -36.99 17.88
CA ASN A 280 -62.78 -37.26 18.62
C ASN A 280 -63.55 -38.41 17.96
N VAL A 281 -63.08 -39.64 18.16
CA VAL A 281 -63.86 -40.86 17.95
C VAL A 281 -64.26 -41.40 19.33
N PRO A 282 -65.56 -41.59 19.66
CA PRO A 282 -65.95 -42.04 20.98
C PRO A 282 -65.69 -43.54 21.18
N GLU A 283 -64.90 -43.90 22.20
CA GLU A 283 -64.72 -45.27 22.66
C GLU A 283 -66.01 -45.85 23.26
N LYS A 284 -66.41 -47.03 22.76
CA LYS A 284 -67.52 -47.82 23.32
C LYS A 284 -67.09 -48.51 24.63
N LYS A 285 -67.83 -48.20 25.69
CA LYS A 285 -67.82 -48.82 27.03
C LYS A 285 -67.70 -50.36 27.00
N LYS A 286 -66.72 -50.91 27.74
CA LYS A 286 -66.80 -52.29 28.28
C LYS A 286 -66.68 -52.27 29.81
N LYS A 287 -67.78 -52.67 30.46
CA LYS A 287 -67.88 -52.95 31.90
C LYS A 287 -66.98 -54.13 32.28
N LYS A 288 -66.18 -54.01 33.34
CA LYS A 288 -65.70 -55.16 34.12
C LYS A 288 -66.52 -55.26 35.42
N LYS A 289 -67.11 -56.44 35.64
CA LYS A 289 -67.61 -56.93 36.93
C LYS A 289 -66.45 -57.57 37.70
N ASN A 290 -66.51 -57.42 39.02
CA ASN A 290 -65.58 -57.89 40.06
C ASN A 290 -65.43 -59.43 40.20
N LYS A 291 -64.42 -59.78 41.03
CA LYS A 291 -64.11 -61.02 41.78
C LYS A 291 -63.01 -61.87 41.11
N HIS A 292 -61.97 -62.35 41.79
CA HIS A 292 -61.58 -62.37 43.20
C HIS A 292 -60.05 -62.21 43.31
#